data_AF-A0A2A2Q8J8-F1
#
_entry.id   AF-A0A2A2Q8J8-F1
#
_cell.length_a   1.000
_cell.length_b   1.000
_cell.length_c   1.000
_cell.angle_alpha   90.00
_cell.angle_beta   90.00
_cell.angle_gamma   90.00
#
_symmetry.space_group_name_H-M   'P 1'
#
loop_
_entity.id
_entity.type
_entity.pdbx_description
1 polymer ?
#
loop_
_entity_poly.entity_id
_entity_poly.type
_entity_poly.pdbx_seq_one_letter_code
_entity_poly.pdbx_strand_id
1 'polypeptide(L)'
;MGDFIAAGANPVMDAALKRIAVFHAGEKPSDAFVRVIYFHAADREPLPDFAARLERSLTDIGAFFCEEMEQRFGVKTGGLPFERKDGKIVAHLVRGQQPAAHYNYKSGNETWGEVCKALAGKFDPKREHVLIFYGLCEREADGLFVFHAPYYGAGWSDHRHGLCHAADCELLDPLLLTHKDQPIVFKEHYYDSKKTTVAKFNSWYLGGLAHELGHGLGFPHDNGGPNEAPGVALMGGGNLHYRENLWGGKRPSYLSLATALRFAAHPLITQSNKARWQPADAVFETLTASAEKGTLRLTGRVSASVPPCAIIASVWPITASTDHGAMTFCAVVDDDGKFSVDLNHLNAPDWNLKLSCMLVNGAESRKKLTFTCNEKGEPNAAKLNASLTVNS
;
A
#
# COMPACT_ATOMS: atom_id res chain seq x y z
N MET A 1 -24.12 15.86 -12.83
CA MET A 1 -22.91 16.68 -13.01
C MET A 1 -22.38 16.96 -11.63
N GLY A 2 -21.39 16.18 -11.19
CA GLY A 2 -20.74 16.40 -9.90
C GLY A 2 -19.62 17.40 -10.09
N ASP A 3 -19.58 18.41 -9.24
CA ASP A 3 -18.47 19.36 -9.17
C ASP A 3 -17.18 18.58 -8.92
N PHE A 4 -16.33 18.49 -9.95
CA PHE A 4 -14.96 18.05 -9.79
C PHE A 4 -14.27 19.11 -8.93
N ILE A 5 -13.98 18.77 -7.68
CA ILE A 5 -13.06 19.55 -6.84
C ILE A 5 -11.76 19.62 -7.63
N ALA A 6 -11.38 20.84 -8.04
CA ALA A 6 -10.12 21.09 -8.72
C ALA A 6 -8.97 20.50 -7.89
N ALA A 7 -8.07 19.75 -8.54
CA ALA A 7 -6.83 19.28 -7.95
C ALA A 7 -6.10 20.47 -7.29
N GLY A 8 -6.00 20.44 -5.97
CA GLY A 8 -5.38 21.50 -5.20
C GLY A 8 -3.92 21.16 -4.92
N ALA A 9 -3.04 22.15 -5.05
CA ALA A 9 -1.68 22.10 -4.52
C ALA A 9 -1.74 21.65 -3.05
N ASN A 10 -1.08 20.53 -2.72
CA ASN A 10 -0.94 20.08 -1.35
C ASN A 10 0.46 20.49 -0.86
N PRO A 11 0.59 21.42 0.10
CA PRO A 11 1.89 21.99 0.45
C PRO A 11 2.88 20.95 0.98
N VAL A 12 2.40 19.86 1.59
CA VAL A 12 3.26 18.77 2.05
C VAL A 12 3.79 17.96 0.87
N MET A 13 2.91 17.61 -0.08
CA MET A 13 3.31 16.93 -1.32
C MET A 13 4.29 17.76 -2.13
N ASP A 14 4.00 19.05 -2.35
CA ASP A 14 4.84 19.94 -3.15
C ASP A 14 6.24 20.09 -2.55
N ALA A 15 6.33 20.27 -1.23
CA ALA A 15 7.60 20.35 -0.52
C ALA A 15 8.39 19.03 -0.62
N ALA A 16 7.73 17.88 -0.45
CA ALA A 16 8.37 16.58 -0.57
C ALA A 16 8.88 16.33 -2.00
N LEU A 17 8.05 16.59 -3.02
CA LEU A 17 8.43 16.43 -4.44
C LEU A 17 9.61 17.32 -4.82
N LYS A 18 9.66 18.57 -4.32
CA LYS A 18 10.82 19.45 -4.54
C LYS A 18 12.10 18.82 -4.02
N ARG A 19 12.08 18.27 -2.80
CA ARG A 19 13.25 17.60 -2.20
C ARG A 19 13.64 16.33 -2.96
N ILE A 20 12.66 15.50 -3.32
CA ILE A 20 12.85 14.26 -4.11
C ILE A 20 13.49 14.60 -5.46
N ALA A 21 12.95 15.58 -6.18
CA ALA A 21 13.45 16.00 -7.48
C ALA A 21 14.90 16.53 -7.40
N VAL A 22 15.21 17.35 -6.40
CA VAL A 22 16.59 17.84 -6.17
C VAL A 22 17.55 16.69 -5.88
N PHE A 23 17.14 15.72 -5.04
CA PHE A 23 18.00 14.60 -4.68
C PHE A 23 18.30 13.70 -5.88
N HIS A 24 17.30 13.40 -6.70
CA HIS A 24 17.44 12.52 -7.86
C HIS A 24 17.84 13.25 -9.17
N ALA A 25 18.11 14.55 -9.11
CA ALA A 25 18.49 15.33 -10.29
C ALA A 25 19.74 14.73 -10.97
N GLY A 26 19.63 14.51 -12.29
CA GLY A 26 20.71 13.97 -13.12
C GLY A 26 20.90 12.46 -13.05
N GLU A 27 20.12 11.74 -12.25
CA GLU A 27 20.15 10.27 -12.21
C GLU A 27 19.57 9.68 -13.51
N LYS A 28 20.18 8.60 -13.98
CA LYS A 28 19.64 7.83 -15.10
C LYS A 28 18.48 6.96 -14.62
N PRO A 29 17.44 6.75 -15.44
CA PRO A 29 16.38 5.81 -15.12
C PRO A 29 16.95 4.43 -14.76
N SER A 30 16.49 3.87 -13.65
CA SER A 30 16.79 2.51 -13.22
C SER A 30 16.09 1.48 -14.10
N ASP A 31 16.49 0.23 -13.96
CA ASP A 31 15.81 -0.97 -14.45
C ASP A 31 15.01 -1.65 -13.32
N ALA A 32 14.50 -0.86 -12.38
CA ALA A 32 13.73 -1.36 -11.25
C ALA A 32 12.28 -1.60 -11.65
N PHE A 33 11.81 -2.84 -11.49
CA PHE A 33 10.47 -3.27 -11.82
C PHE A 33 9.81 -4.03 -10.66
N VAL A 34 8.49 -4.07 -10.64
CA VAL A 34 7.74 -5.13 -9.97
C VAL A 34 7.85 -6.39 -10.84
N ARG A 35 8.50 -7.42 -10.30
CA ARG A 35 8.60 -8.74 -10.94
C ARG A 35 7.28 -9.49 -10.74
N VAL A 36 6.68 -9.93 -11.84
CA VAL A 36 5.39 -10.62 -11.80
C VAL A 36 5.60 -12.11 -12.03
N ILE A 37 5.13 -12.92 -11.09
CA ILE A 37 5.25 -14.37 -11.10
C ILE A 37 3.84 -14.94 -11.21
N TYR A 38 3.66 -15.91 -12.08
CA TYR A 38 2.43 -16.70 -12.12
C TYR A 38 2.72 -18.11 -11.61
N PHE A 39 2.18 -18.42 -10.44
CA PHE A 39 2.37 -19.68 -9.75
C PHE A 39 1.18 -20.62 -10.03
N HIS A 40 1.47 -21.85 -10.44
CA HIS A 40 0.48 -22.91 -10.57
C HIS A 40 0.98 -24.21 -9.93
N ALA A 41 0.06 -25.06 -9.48
CA ALA A 41 0.42 -26.31 -8.80
C ALA A 41 1.00 -27.37 -9.75
N ALA A 42 1.61 -28.42 -9.19
CA ALA A 42 2.26 -29.49 -9.95
C ALA A 42 1.30 -30.31 -10.82
N ASP A 43 0.02 -30.35 -10.43
CA ASP A 43 -1.04 -31.19 -11.00
C ASP A 43 -1.96 -30.44 -11.99
N ARG A 44 -1.69 -29.17 -12.29
CA ARG A 44 -2.47 -28.36 -13.23
C ARG A 44 -1.61 -27.44 -14.07
N GLU A 45 -2.11 -27.10 -15.25
CA GLU A 45 -1.54 -26.04 -16.09
C GLU A 45 -2.02 -24.66 -15.61
N PRO A 46 -1.36 -23.56 -16.03
CA PRO A 46 -1.86 -22.20 -15.78
C PRO A 46 -3.31 -22.03 -16.24
N LEU A 47 -4.07 -21.16 -15.55
CA LEU A 47 -5.46 -20.90 -15.94
C LEU A 47 -5.54 -20.37 -17.39
N PRO A 48 -6.57 -20.74 -18.16
CA PRO A 48 -6.75 -20.22 -19.52
C PRO A 48 -6.74 -18.69 -19.55
N ASP A 49 -6.08 -18.08 -20.53
CA ASP A 49 -5.99 -16.62 -20.71
C ASP A 49 -5.34 -15.85 -19.54
N PHE A 50 -4.62 -16.51 -18.61
CA PHE A 50 -4.05 -15.84 -17.43
C PHE A 50 -3.18 -14.63 -17.80
N ALA A 51 -2.38 -14.72 -18.87
CA ALA A 51 -1.45 -13.66 -19.24
C ALA A 51 -2.18 -12.37 -19.67
N ALA A 52 -3.28 -12.50 -20.44
CA ALA A 52 -4.05 -11.34 -20.85
C ALA A 52 -4.85 -10.74 -19.69
N ARG A 53 -5.41 -11.60 -18.82
CA ARG A 53 -6.11 -11.17 -17.61
C ARG A 53 -5.20 -10.44 -16.64
N LEU A 54 -3.98 -10.93 -16.48
CA LEU A 54 -2.92 -10.30 -15.68
C LEU A 54 -2.51 -8.96 -16.28
N GLU A 55 -2.27 -8.88 -17.60
CA GLU A 55 -1.98 -7.61 -18.28
C GLU A 55 -3.07 -6.57 -18.00
N ARG A 56 -4.35 -6.95 -18.16
CA ARG A 56 -5.48 -6.06 -17.91
C ARG A 56 -5.54 -5.62 -16.44
N SER A 57 -5.43 -6.57 -15.51
CA SER A 57 -5.52 -6.30 -14.06
C SER A 57 -4.40 -5.36 -13.58
N LEU A 58 -3.16 -5.60 -14.02
CA LEU A 58 -2.02 -4.78 -13.61
C LEU A 58 -1.99 -3.42 -14.31
N THR A 59 -2.48 -3.34 -15.55
CA THR A 59 -2.69 -2.06 -16.23
C THR A 59 -3.75 -1.23 -15.51
N ASP A 60 -4.88 -1.84 -15.13
CA ASP A 60 -5.96 -1.18 -14.40
C ASP A 60 -5.52 -0.66 -13.03
N ILE A 61 -4.74 -1.45 -12.30
CA ILE A 61 -4.16 -1.04 -11.01
C ILE A 61 -3.12 0.07 -11.19
N GLY A 62 -2.21 -0.07 -12.17
CA GLY A 62 -1.25 0.98 -12.47
C GLY A 62 -1.95 2.30 -12.83
N ALA A 63 -3.02 2.25 -13.61
CA ALA A 63 -3.85 3.39 -13.94
C ALA A 63 -4.52 4.00 -12.71
N PHE A 64 -5.06 3.19 -11.79
CA PHE A 64 -5.63 3.68 -10.54
C PHE A 64 -4.63 4.51 -9.73
N PHE A 65 -3.38 4.03 -9.54
CA PHE A 65 -2.36 4.81 -8.84
C PHE A 65 -2.06 6.14 -9.54
N CYS A 66 -1.96 6.14 -10.87
CA CYS A 66 -1.74 7.37 -11.64
C CYS A 66 -2.90 8.36 -11.54
N GLU A 67 -4.13 7.87 -11.74
CA GLU A 67 -5.37 8.63 -11.67
C GLU A 67 -5.48 9.32 -10.30
N GLU A 68 -5.23 8.58 -9.22
CA GLU A 68 -5.31 9.11 -7.86
C GLU A 68 -4.23 10.16 -7.56
N MET A 69 -2.99 9.95 -8.03
CA MET A 69 -1.92 10.94 -7.88
C MET A 69 -2.24 12.23 -8.65
N GLU A 70 -2.76 12.12 -9.87
CA GLU A 70 -3.08 13.27 -10.70
C GLU A 70 -4.32 14.01 -10.20
N GLN A 71 -5.42 13.31 -9.95
CA GLN A 71 -6.70 13.93 -9.56
C GLN A 71 -6.62 14.58 -8.18
N ARG A 72 -5.88 13.98 -7.24
CA ARG A 72 -5.87 14.45 -5.84
C ARG A 72 -4.72 15.41 -5.53
N PHE A 73 -3.59 15.28 -6.23
CA PHE A 73 -2.39 16.04 -5.92
C PHE A 73 -1.81 16.78 -7.13
N GLY A 74 -2.38 16.63 -8.33
CA GLY A 74 -1.84 17.24 -9.55
C GLY A 74 -0.52 16.60 -10.00
N VAL A 75 -0.18 15.41 -9.52
CA VAL A 75 1.12 14.76 -9.74
C VAL A 75 0.98 13.69 -10.81
N LYS A 76 1.62 13.90 -11.96
CA LYS A 76 1.73 12.88 -13.00
C LYS A 76 2.84 11.91 -12.65
N THR A 77 2.55 10.62 -12.67
CA THR A 77 3.53 9.56 -12.45
C THR A 77 3.51 8.58 -13.63
N GLY A 78 4.57 7.79 -13.79
CA GLY A 78 4.59 6.69 -14.76
C GLY A 78 3.83 5.44 -14.30
N GLY A 79 3.23 5.47 -13.11
CA GLY A 79 2.61 4.31 -12.48
C GLY A 79 3.63 3.29 -12.00
N LEU A 80 3.15 2.08 -11.73
CA LEU A 80 4.01 0.97 -11.31
C LEU A 80 4.77 0.39 -12.51
N PRO A 81 6.11 0.34 -12.46
CA PRO A 81 6.90 -0.23 -13.53
C PRO A 81 6.85 -1.77 -13.46
N PHE A 82 6.21 -2.41 -14.42
CA PHE A 82 6.29 -3.86 -14.59
C PHE A 82 7.35 -4.21 -15.62
N GLU A 83 8.02 -5.35 -15.45
CA GLU A 83 8.93 -5.88 -16.48
C GLU A 83 8.13 -6.12 -17.77
N ARG A 84 8.64 -5.63 -18.91
CA ARG A 84 7.99 -5.79 -20.21
C ARG A 84 8.90 -6.42 -21.26
N LYS A 85 8.32 -7.24 -22.12
CA LYS A 85 8.92 -7.78 -23.34
C LYS A 85 7.93 -7.68 -24.49
N ASP A 86 8.36 -7.11 -25.62
CA ASP A 86 7.51 -6.90 -26.81
C ASP A 86 6.20 -6.15 -26.48
N GLY A 87 6.29 -5.18 -25.57
CA GLY A 87 5.17 -4.35 -25.12
C GLY A 87 4.25 -4.99 -24.08
N LYS A 88 4.43 -6.27 -23.72
CA LYS A 88 3.59 -6.99 -22.75
C LYS A 88 4.32 -7.22 -21.42
N ILE A 89 3.57 -7.27 -20.31
CA ILE A 89 4.10 -7.62 -19.00
C ILE A 89 4.65 -9.04 -19.03
N VAL A 90 5.84 -9.21 -18.48
CA VAL A 90 6.49 -10.51 -18.31
C VAL A 90 5.93 -11.18 -17.06
N ALA A 91 5.18 -12.27 -17.26
CA ALA A 91 4.80 -13.18 -16.20
C ALA A 91 5.77 -14.36 -16.15
N HIS A 92 6.60 -14.44 -15.11
CA HIS A 92 7.49 -15.57 -14.86
C HIS A 92 6.69 -16.77 -14.36
N LEU A 93 6.50 -17.78 -15.20
CA LEU A 93 5.80 -19.01 -14.80
C LEU A 93 6.64 -19.82 -13.81
N VAL A 94 6.02 -20.19 -12.70
CA VAL A 94 6.59 -21.11 -11.70
C VAL A 94 5.60 -22.24 -11.44
N ARG A 95 6.04 -23.47 -11.70
CA ARG A 95 5.31 -24.68 -11.33
C ARG A 95 5.70 -25.10 -9.92
N GLY A 96 4.72 -25.20 -9.04
CA GLY A 96 4.92 -25.66 -7.68
C GLY A 96 5.28 -27.14 -7.60
N GLN A 97 5.77 -27.58 -6.44
CA GLN A 97 6.17 -28.98 -6.22
C GLN A 97 5.02 -29.89 -5.79
N GLN A 98 3.99 -29.33 -5.15
CA GLN A 98 2.83 -30.04 -4.62
C GLN A 98 1.59 -29.88 -5.52
N PRO A 99 0.63 -30.82 -5.43
CA PRO A 99 -0.70 -30.66 -6.04
C PRO A 99 -1.45 -29.51 -5.38
N ALA A 100 -2.43 -28.93 -6.06
CA ALA A 100 -3.03 -27.69 -5.60
C ALA A 100 -3.80 -27.80 -4.28
N ALA A 101 -4.39 -28.96 -4.00
CA ALA A 101 -5.08 -29.24 -2.73
C ALA A 101 -4.16 -29.14 -1.50
N HIS A 102 -2.83 -29.17 -1.68
CA HIS A 102 -1.86 -28.95 -0.61
C HIS A 102 -1.75 -27.47 -0.22
N TYR A 103 -1.76 -26.58 -1.22
CA TYR A 103 -1.58 -25.15 -0.96
C TYR A 103 -2.85 -24.54 -0.40
N ASN A 104 -2.67 -23.72 0.63
CA ASN A 104 -3.75 -22.95 1.24
C ASN A 104 -3.27 -21.53 1.56
N TYR A 105 -4.15 -20.73 2.17
CA TYR A 105 -3.87 -19.32 2.42
C TYR A 105 -2.62 -19.09 3.30
N LYS A 106 -2.14 -20.10 4.04
CA LYS A 106 -0.91 -20.05 4.85
C LYS A 106 0.35 -20.46 4.09
N SER A 107 0.24 -20.95 2.85
CA SER A 107 1.37 -21.47 2.06
C SER A 107 2.25 -20.39 1.43
N GLY A 108 2.09 -19.10 1.77
CA GLY A 108 2.87 -18.03 1.13
C GLY A 108 4.38 -18.15 1.37
N ASN A 109 4.83 -18.57 2.57
CA ASN A 109 6.25 -18.80 2.83
C ASN A 109 6.82 -20.00 2.06
N GLU A 110 6.03 -21.08 1.95
CA GLU A 110 6.40 -22.28 1.20
C GLU A 110 6.56 -21.95 -0.29
N THR A 111 5.51 -21.38 -0.88
CA THR A 111 5.49 -20.99 -2.31
C THR A 111 6.52 -19.90 -2.63
N TRP A 112 6.79 -18.96 -1.70
CA TRP A 112 7.90 -18.01 -1.84
C TRP A 112 9.26 -18.71 -1.95
N GLY A 113 9.49 -19.74 -1.13
CA GLY A 113 10.69 -20.57 -1.19
C GLY A 113 10.84 -21.30 -2.54
N GLU A 114 9.74 -21.79 -3.09
CA GLU A 114 9.71 -22.43 -4.41
C GLU A 114 10.00 -21.43 -5.54
N VAL A 115 9.37 -20.25 -5.50
CA VAL A 115 9.63 -19.17 -6.45
C VAL A 115 11.10 -18.73 -6.42
N CYS A 116 11.67 -18.54 -5.23
CA CYS A 116 13.08 -18.22 -5.06
C CYS A 116 14.00 -19.29 -5.70
N LYS A 117 13.71 -20.57 -5.47
CA LYS A 117 14.49 -21.67 -6.06
C LYS A 117 14.36 -21.73 -7.57
N ALA A 118 13.13 -21.57 -8.10
CA ALA A 118 12.85 -21.65 -9.53
C ALA A 118 13.49 -20.50 -10.32
N LEU A 119 13.68 -19.33 -9.69
CA LEU A 119 14.19 -18.13 -10.36
C LEU A 119 15.66 -17.80 -10.06
N ALA A 120 16.35 -18.59 -9.21
CA ALA A 120 17.73 -18.34 -8.75
C ALA A 120 18.80 -18.14 -9.85
N GLY A 121 18.51 -18.52 -11.10
CA GLY A 121 19.40 -18.29 -12.26
C GLY A 121 18.95 -17.16 -13.20
N LYS A 122 17.80 -16.53 -12.96
CA LYS A 122 17.25 -15.44 -13.79
C LYS A 122 17.45 -14.08 -13.14
N PHE A 123 17.13 -13.98 -11.85
CA PHE A 123 17.38 -12.82 -10.98
C PHE A 123 17.26 -13.28 -9.53
N ASP A 124 17.62 -12.44 -8.56
CA ASP A 124 17.42 -12.73 -7.13
C ASP A 124 16.10 -12.12 -6.66
N PRO A 125 15.03 -12.91 -6.44
CA PRO A 125 13.74 -12.36 -6.05
C PRO A 125 13.78 -11.64 -4.70
N LYS A 126 14.74 -11.97 -3.81
CA LYS A 126 14.87 -11.34 -2.49
C LYS A 126 15.37 -9.90 -2.55
N ARG A 127 15.85 -9.47 -3.72
CA ARG A 127 16.34 -8.11 -3.97
C ARG A 127 15.35 -7.30 -4.82
N GLU A 128 14.14 -7.81 -5.01
CA GLU A 128 13.15 -7.22 -5.91
C GLU A 128 11.84 -6.96 -5.18
N HIS A 129 10.96 -6.19 -5.82
CA HIS A 129 9.55 -6.13 -5.48
C HIS A 129 8.83 -7.20 -6.30
N VAL A 130 8.23 -8.19 -5.64
CA VAL A 130 7.66 -9.38 -6.28
C VAL A 130 6.17 -9.44 -6.04
N LEU A 131 5.41 -9.66 -7.11
CA LEU A 131 3.99 -9.98 -7.07
C LEU A 131 3.77 -11.40 -7.59
N ILE A 132 3.21 -12.27 -6.75
CA ILE A 132 2.84 -13.64 -7.11
C ILE A 132 1.33 -13.71 -7.34
N PHE A 133 0.93 -14.01 -8.58
CA PHE A 133 -0.43 -14.43 -8.93
C PHE A 133 -0.54 -15.95 -8.84
N TYR A 134 -1.53 -16.42 -8.07
CA TYR A 134 -1.78 -17.84 -7.88
C TYR A 134 -2.95 -18.31 -8.76
N GLY A 135 -2.65 -19.16 -9.75
CA GLY A 135 -3.63 -19.93 -10.51
C GLY A 135 -4.17 -21.13 -9.72
N LEU A 136 -4.51 -20.93 -8.45
CA LEU A 136 -4.95 -21.97 -7.52
C LEU A 136 -6.46 -21.95 -7.26
N CYS A 137 -7.20 -21.04 -7.90
CA CYS A 137 -8.66 -21.05 -7.81
C CYS A 137 -9.23 -22.31 -8.46
N GLU A 138 -10.19 -22.93 -7.79
CA GLU A 138 -10.97 -24.06 -8.30
C GLU A 138 -12.40 -23.64 -8.57
N ARG A 139 -13.06 -24.35 -9.47
CA ARG A 139 -14.49 -24.20 -9.73
C ARG A 139 -15.14 -25.57 -9.56
N GLU A 140 -16.00 -25.70 -8.55
CA GLU A 140 -16.73 -26.92 -8.29
C GLU A 140 -17.86 -27.13 -9.32
N ALA A 141 -18.41 -28.35 -9.37
CA ALA A 141 -19.42 -28.74 -10.35
C ALA A 141 -20.72 -27.92 -10.26
N ASP A 142 -21.05 -27.38 -9.08
CA ASP A 142 -22.21 -26.53 -8.84
C ASP A 142 -21.95 -25.04 -9.19
N GLY A 143 -20.72 -24.71 -9.62
CA GLY A 143 -20.31 -23.36 -9.98
C GLY A 143 -19.72 -22.53 -8.84
N LEU A 144 -19.51 -23.11 -7.65
CA LEU A 144 -18.79 -22.47 -6.54
C LEU A 144 -17.32 -22.25 -6.91
N PHE A 145 -16.83 -21.01 -6.76
CA PHE A 145 -15.40 -20.71 -6.86
C PHE A 145 -14.73 -20.88 -5.50
N VAL A 146 -13.59 -21.58 -5.45
CA VAL A 146 -12.87 -21.85 -4.21
C VAL A 146 -11.49 -21.23 -4.27
N PHE A 147 -11.23 -20.29 -3.34
CA PHE A 147 -9.97 -19.56 -3.22
C PHE A 147 -9.17 -20.09 -2.03
N HIS A 148 -8.04 -20.72 -2.34
CA HIS A 148 -7.09 -21.24 -1.36
C HIS A 148 -5.73 -20.54 -1.43
N ALA A 149 -5.53 -19.60 -2.36
CA ALA A 149 -4.25 -18.94 -2.51
C ALA A 149 -3.91 -18.04 -1.29
N PRO A 150 -2.62 -17.90 -0.95
CA PRO A 150 -2.15 -16.77 -0.16
C PRO A 150 -2.61 -15.45 -0.80
N TYR A 151 -3.11 -14.54 0.03
CA TYR A 151 -3.60 -13.24 -0.40
C TYR A 151 -3.28 -12.20 0.67
N TYR A 152 -2.05 -11.69 0.63
CA TYR A 152 -1.53 -10.70 1.57
C TYR A 152 -0.18 -10.15 1.09
N GLY A 153 0.19 -8.96 1.55
CA GLY A 153 1.53 -8.41 1.46
C GLY A 153 2.41 -8.84 2.62
N ALA A 154 3.72 -8.99 2.36
CA ALA A 154 4.67 -9.36 3.37
C ALA A 154 5.03 -8.17 4.27
N GLY A 155 4.87 -8.31 5.59
CA GLY A 155 5.12 -7.23 6.56
C GLY A 155 6.60 -6.79 6.69
N TRP A 156 7.53 -7.48 6.05
CA TRP A 156 8.96 -7.09 5.97
C TRP A 156 9.29 -6.26 4.74
N SER A 157 8.32 -6.00 3.85
CA SER A 157 8.51 -5.19 2.65
C SER A 157 8.87 -3.75 3.00
N ASP A 158 9.75 -3.16 2.21
CA ASP A 158 10.18 -1.76 2.31
C ASP A 158 10.53 -1.20 0.93
N HIS A 159 11.22 -0.05 0.89
CA HIS A 159 11.62 0.62 -0.36
C HIS A 159 12.63 -0.17 -1.20
N ARG A 160 13.31 -1.16 -0.62
CA ARG A 160 14.37 -1.95 -1.26
C ARG A 160 13.78 -3.16 -1.96
N HIS A 161 12.91 -3.88 -1.26
CA HIS A 161 12.33 -5.14 -1.72
C HIS A 161 10.99 -5.40 -1.05
N GLY A 162 10.19 -6.28 -1.64
CA GLY A 162 8.94 -6.69 -1.02
C GLY A 162 8.23 -7.80 -1.75
N LEU A 163 7.18 -8.32 -1.12
CA LEU A 163 6.43 -9.45 -1.62
C LEU A 163 4.94 -9.21 -1.42
N CYS A 164 4.17 -9.46 -2.47
CA CYS A 164 2.72 -9.48 -2.47
C CYS A 164 2.21 -10.80 -3.06
N HIS A 165 1.18 -11.34 -2.44
CA HIS A 165 0.47 -12.54 -2.87
C HIS A 165 -0.94 -12.17 -3.30
N ALA A 166 -1.38 -12.66 -4.46
CA ALA A 166 -2.72 -12.43 -4.98
C ALA A 166 -3.27 -13.67 -5.68
N ALA A 167 -4.57 -13.89 -5.57
CA ALA A 167 -5.26 -14.97 -6.26
C ALA A 167 -5.60 -14.59 -7.71
N ASP A 168 -5.74 -15.61 -8.55
CA ASP A 168 -6.27 -15.49 -9.91
C ASP A 168 -7.46 -16.43 -10.10
N CYS A 169 -8.48 -16.00 -10.86
CA CYS A 169 -9.55 -16.86 -11.36
C CYS A 169 -10.13 -16.32 -12.68
N GLU A 170 -10.84 -17.16 -13.44
CA GLU A 170 -11.38 -16.80 -14.77
C GLU A 170 -12.33 -15.59 -14.75
N LEU A 171 -12.93 -15.28 -13.60
CA LEU A 171 -13.83 -14.13 -13.42
C LEU A 171 -13.17 -12.92 -12.76
N LEU A 172 -11.87 -12.99 -12.43
CA LEU A 172 -11.12 -11.86 -11.86
C LEU A 172 -10.49 -11.04 -12.99
N ASP A 173 -11.25 -10.13 -13.56
CA ASP A 173 -10.89 -9.33 -14.72
C ASP A 173 -11.53 -7.93 -14.63
N PRO A 174 -10.76 -6.83 -14.78
CA PRO A 174 -11.32 -5.48 -14.76
C PRO A 174 -12.40 -5.23 -15.83
N LEU A 175 -12.43 -5.98 -16.93
CA LEU A 175 -13.51 -5.89 -17.92
C LEU A 175 -14.89 -6.25 -17.32
N LEU A 176 -14.91 -7.01 -16.23
CA LEU A 176 -16.13 -7.48 -15.57
C LEU A 176 -16.59 -6.58 -14.42
N LEU A 177 -15.91 -5.43 -14.18
CA LEU A 177 -16.26 -4.47 -13.12
C LEU A 177 -17.66 -3.87 -13.28
N THR A 178 -18.27 -3.94 -14.46
CA THR A 178 -19.62 -3.42 -14.73
C THR A 178 -20.71 -4.50 -14.75
N HIS A 179 -20.36 -5.78 -14.52
CA HIS A 179 -21.28 -6.92 -14.56
C HIS A 179 -22.11 -7.04 -13.26
N LYS A 180 -23.09 -6.14 -13.10
CA LYS A 180 -23.90 -5.99 -11.87
C LYS A 180 -24.93 -7.09 -11.66
N ASP A 181 -25.40 -7.70 -12.74
CA ASP A 181 -26.50 -8.66 -12.69
C ASP A 181 -26.02 -10.12 -12.75
N GLN A 182 -24.74 -10.34 -13.05
CA GLN A 182 -24.15 -11.67 -13.09
C GLN A 182 -23.80 -12.13 -11.66
N PRO A 183 -24.39 -13.23 -11.16
CA PRO A 183 -24.08 -13.73 -9.82
C PRO A 183 -22.76 -14.50 -9.81
N ILE A 184 -22.11 -14.49 -8.66
CA ILE A 184 -21.00 -15.38 -8.31
C ILE A 184 -21.19 -15.88 -6.88
N VAL A 185 -20.83 -17.13 -6.64
CA VAL A 185 -20.71 -17.71 -5.30
C VAL A 185 -19.27 -18.15 -5.14
N PHE A 186 -18.63 -17.77 -4.05
CA PHE A 186 -17.26 -18.18 -3.76
C PHE A 186 -17.05 -18.51 -2.29
N LYS A 187 -16.00 -19.30 -2.03
CA LYS A 187 -15.50 -19.65 -0.71
C LYS A 187 -14.04 -19.20 -0.59
N GLU A 188 -13.68 -18.64 0.55
CA GLU A 188 -12.30 -18.25 0.90
C GLU A 188 -12.08 -18.41 2.42
N HIS A 189 -10.90 -18.06 2.93
CA HIS A 189 -10.58 -18.25 4.36
C HIS A 189 -11.43 -17.44 5.34
N TYR A 190 -12.11 -16.38 4.88
CA TYR A 190 -13.06 -15.60 5.68
C TYR A 190 -14.52 -16.05 5.54
N TYR A 191 -14.88 -16.73 4.45
CA TYR A 191 -16.27 -17.04 4.11
C TYR A 191 -16.38 -18.47 3.61
N ASP A 192 -17.16 -19.30 4.32
CA ASP A 192 -17.47 -20.65 3.85
C ASP A 192 -18.38 -20.67 2.61
N SER A 193 -19.16 -19.60 2.40
CA SER A 193 -19.94 -19.35 1.18
C SER A 193 -20.33 -17.88 1.11
N LYS A 194 -19.97 -17.20 0.02
CA LYS A 194 -20.28 -15.79 -0.24
C LYS A 194 -20.96 -15.63 -1.58
N LYS A 195 -22.24 -15.27 -1.57
CA LYS A 195 -23.00 -14.88 -2.77
C LYS A 195 -22.92 -13.36 -3.00
N THR A 196 -22.56 -12.95 -4.21
CA THR A 196 -22.49 -11.55 -4.62
C THR A 196 -22.64 -11.43 -6.15
N THR A 197 -22.39 -10.24 -6.71
CA THR A 197 -22.32 -9.99 -8.15
C THR A 197 -20.87 -10.01 -8.63
N VAL A 198 -20.64 -10.35 -9.90
CA VAL A 198 -19.30 -10.36 -10.51
C VAL A 198 -18.63 -9.00 -10.45
N ALA A 199 -19.39 -7.90 -10.64
CA ALA A 199 -18.87 -6.54 -10.47
C ALA A 199 -18.30 -6.29 -9.07
N LYS A 200 -19.06 -6.67 -8.02
CA LYS A 200 -18.63 -6.47 -6.63
C LYS A 200 -17.49 -7.40 -6.24
N PHE A 201 -17.50 -8.64 -6.72
CA PHE A 201 -16.38 -9.57 -6.57
C PHE A 201 -15.08 -8.98 -7.16
N ASN A 202 -15.14 -8.47 -8.40
CA ASN A 202 -13.99 -7.85 -9.06
C ASN A 202 -13.51 -6.60 -8.33
N SER A 203 -14.42 -5.76 -7.87
CA SER A 203 -14.09 -4.60 -7.03
C SER A 203 -13.30 -5.03 -5.79
N TRP A 204 -13.74 -6.09 -5.09
CA TRP A 204 -13.06 -6.57 -3.88
C TRP A 204 -11.70 -7.22 -4.17
N TYR A 205 -11.61 -8.07 -5.18
CA TYR A 205 -10.38 -8.82 -5.48
C TYR A 205 -9.35 -8.04 -6.29
N LEU A 206 -9.74 -7.03 -7.09
CA LEU A 206 -8.78 -6.10 -7.70
C LEU A 206 -8.33 -5.05 -6.67
N GLY A 207 -9.26 -4.60 -5.81
CA GLY A 207 -8.92 -3.71 -4.70
C GLY A 207 -8.01 -4.35 -3.67
N GLY A 208 -8.25 -5.63 -3.34
CA GLY A 208 -7.34 -6.42 -2.54
C GLY A 208 -5.95 -6.49 -3.17
N LEU A 209 -5.87 -6.74 -4.48
CA LEU A 209 -4.59 -6.88 -5.17
C LEU A 209 -3.83 -5.55 -5.12
N ALA A 210 -4.51 -4.42 -5.33
CA ALA A 210 -3.91 -3.09 -5.20
C ALA A 210 -3.44 -2.79 -3.77
N HIS A 211 -4.21 -3.19 -2.76
CA HIS A 211 -3.86 -3.04 -1.34
C HIS A 211 -2.64 -3.88 -0.96
N GLU A 212 -2.65 -5.18 -1.28
CA GLU A 212 -1.53 -6.07 -0.98
C GLU A 212 -0.28 -5.70 -1.77
N LEU A 213 -0.44 -5.18 -3.00
CA LEU A 213 0.68 -4.60 -3.75
C LEU A 213 1.21 -3.36 -3.04
N GLY A 214 0.36 -2.51 -2.47
CA GLY A 214 0.78 -1.42 -1.58
C GLY A 214 1.64 -1.90 -0.41
N HIS A 215 1.23 -2.98 0.27
CA HIS A 215 2.06 -3.62 1.28
C HIS A 215 3.37 -4.17 0.71
N GLY A 216 3.34 -4.77 -0.48
CA GLY A 216 4.53 -5.20 -1.21
C GLY A 216 5.50 -4.05 -1.52
N LEU A 217 5.02 -2.81 -1.60
CA LEU A 217 5.83 -1.59 -1.75
C LEU A 217 6.25 -0.96 -0.41
N GLY A 218 5.96 -1.63 0.71
CA GLY A 218 6.30 -1.18 2.06
C GLY A 218 5.28 -0.19 2.68
N PHE A 219 4.11 0.00 2.06
CA PHE A 219 3.10 0.91 2.59
C PHE A 219 2.38 0.25 3.79
N PRO A 220 2.34 0.91 4.96
CA PRO A 220 1.56 0.41 6.10
C PRO A 220 0.06 0.66 5.87
N HIS A 221 -0.79 0.10 6.73
CA HIS A 221 -2.18 0.53 6.77
C HIS A 221 -2.31 2.02 7.11
N ASP A 222 -3.31 2.65 6.51
CA ASP A 222 -3.77 3.98 6.85
C ASP A 222 -5.22 4.21 6.41
N ASN A 223 -5.94 5.10 7.10
CA ASN A 223 -7.30 5.49 6.77
C ASN A 223 -7.39 6.95 6.29
N GLY A 224 -6.29 7.50 5.80
CA GLY A 224 -6.15 8.92 5.48
C GLY A 224 -6.33 9.88 6.66
N GLY A 225 -6.17 11.18 6.38
CA GLY A 225 -6.51 12.24 7.33
C GLY A 225 -8.03 12.49 7.43
N PRO A 226 -8.52 13.04 8.55
CA PRO A 226 -9.96 13.25 8.79
C PRO A 226 -10.62 14.24 7.82
N ASN A 227 -9.81 15.06 7.13
CA ASN A 227 -10.27 16.05 6.16
C ASN A 227 -9.96 15.67 4.70
N GLU A 228 -9.54 14.43 4.45
CA GLU A 228 -9.31 13.95 3.08
C GLU A 228 -10.62 13.62 2.33
N ALA A 229 -10.49 13.43 1.02
CA ALA A 229 -11.59 13.27 0.05
C ALA A 229 -12.69 12.28 0.49
N PRO A 230 -13.95 12.47 0.05
CA PRO A 230 -15.01 11.51 0.29
C PRO A 230 -14.68 10.17 -0.38
N GLY A 231 -14.56 9.11 0.41
CA GLY A 231 -14.18 7.79 -0.07
C GLY A 231 -13.64 6.92 1.05
N VAL A 232 -12.88 5.88 0.71
CA VAL A 232 -12.17 5.05 1.68
C VAL A 232 -10.71 4.87 1.24
N ALA A 233 -9.75 5.13 2.12
CA ALA A 233 -8.32 5.01 1.76
C ALA A 233 -7.99 3.56 1.36
N LEU A 234 -7.22 3.37 0.27
CA LEU A 234 -6.86 2.06 -0.27
C LEU A 234 -6.21 1.18 0.80
N MET A 235 -5.23 1.74 1.52
CA MET A 235 -4.48 1.05 2.57
C MET A 235 -5.26 0.90 3.89
N GLY A 236 -6.52 1.33 3.92
CA GLY A 236 -7.45 1.11 5.02
C GLY A 236 -8.45 0.04 4.63
N GLY A 237 -9.74 0.40 4.57
CA GLY A 237 -10.80 -0.48 4.04
C GLY A 237 -11.05 -0.34 2.54
N GLY A 238 -10.23 0.42 1.81
CA GLY A 238 -10.49 0.81 0.42
C GLY A 238 -10.42 -0.34 -0.59
N ASN A 239 -9.77 -1.45 -0.23
CA ASN A 239 -9.81 -2.69 -1.01
C ASN A 239 -11.24 -3.17 -1.32
N LEU A 240 -12.19 -2.94 -0.41
CA LEU A 240 -13.61 -3.31 -0.61
C LEU A 240 -14.42 -2.26 -1.40
N HIS A 241 -13.77 -1.18 -1.80
CA HIS A 241 -14.35 0.01 -2.44
C HIS A 241 -13.65 0.36 -3.78
N TYR A 242 -12.77 -0.50 -4.27
CA TYR A 242 -11.97 -0.24 -5.46
C TYR A 242 -12.83 -0.14 -6.72
N ARG A 243 -12.68 0.97 -7.45
CA ARG A 243 -13.46 1.31 -8.66
C ARG A 243 -14.98 1.14 -8.50
N GLU A 244 -15.51 1.28 -7.29
CA GLU A 244 -16.93 0.99 -7.05
C GLU A 244 -17.88 1.97 -7.76
N ASN A 245 -17.38 3.16 -8.09
CA ASN A 245 -18.07 4.14 -8.91
C ASN A 245 -18.49 3.58 -10.28
N LEU A 246 -17.72 2.66 -10.87
CA LEU A 246 -18.04 2.04 -12.16
C LEU A 246 -19.29 1.16 -12.10
N TRP A 247 -19.62 0.64 -10.91
CA TRP A 247 -20.79 -0.20 -10.73
C TRP A 247 -21.88 0.37 -9.81
N GLY A 248 -21.76 1.64 -9.44
CA GLY A 248 -22.81 2.40 -8.73
C GLY A 248 -22.57 2.55 -7.22
N GLY A 249 -21.39 2.18 -6.74
CA GLY A 249 -20.89 2.57 -5.43
C GLY A 249 -20.69 4.09 -5.32
N LYS A 250 -20.59 4.59 -4.09
CA LYS A 250 -20.63 6.03 -3.77
C LYS A 250 -19.42 6.53 -2.98
N ARG A 251 -18.58 5.62 -2.50
CA ARG A 251 -17.38 5.86 -1.69
C ARG A 251 -16.20 5.12 -2.34
N PRO A 252 -15.76 5.52 -3.53
CA PRO A 252 -14.62 4.88 -4.19
C PRO A 252 -13.37 4.91 -3.33
N SER A 253 -12.54 3.89 -3.52
CA SER A 253 -11.21 3.83 -2.92
C SER A 253 -10.35 5.01 -3.39
N TYR A 254 -9.51 5.54 -2.52
CA TYR A 254 -8.58 6.62 -2.86
C TYR A 254 -7.19 6.45 -2.22
N LEU A 255 -6.19 7.22 -2.65
CA LEU A 255 -4.78 7.00 -2.24
C LEU A 255 -4.24 7.65 -0.95
N SER A 256 -4.97 8.29 -0.04
CA SER A 256 -4.42 9.11 1.08
C SER A 256 -3.22 10.06 0.79
N LEU A 257 -2.97 11.07 1.62
CA LEU A 257 -1.74 11.87 1.46
C LEU A 257 -0.52 11.05 1.90
N ALA A 258 -0.67 10.26 2.96
CA ALA A 258 0.40 9.46 3.54
C ALA A 258 0.89 8.37 2.58
N THR A 259 -0.02 7.67 1.91
CA THR A 259 0.36 6.65 0.92
C THR A 259 0.87 7.29 -0.37
N ALA A 260 0.27 8.39 -0.84
CA ALA A 260 0.77 9.12 -2.00
C ALA A 260 2.20 9.64 -1.84
N LEU A 261 2.57 10.16 -0.65
CA LEU A 261 3.95 10.55 -0.36
C LEU A 261 4.91 9.37 -0.48
N ARG A 262 4.55 8.21 0.10
CA ARG A 262 5.33 6.96 0.00
C ARG A 262 5.49 6.50 -1.43
N PHE A 263 4.41 6.55 -2.21
CA PHE A 263 4.44 6.23 -3.61
C PHE A 263 5.39 7.16 -4.38
N ALA A 264 5.28 8.48 -4.21
CA ALA A 264 6.11 9.45 -4.91
C ALA A 264 7.62 9.32 -4.62
N ALA A 265 8.00 8.95 -3.39
CA ALA A 265 9.39 8.76 -2.99
C ALA A 265 9.94 7.35 -3.29
N HIS A 266 9.09 6.39 -3.66
CA HIS A 266 9.50 5.00 -3.82
C HIS A 266 10.48 4.84 -5.01
N PRO A 267 11.56 4.05 -4.89
CA PRO A 267 12.55 3.87 -5.97
C PRO A 267 11.98 3.38 -7.30
N LEU A 268 10.91 2.59 -7.27
CA LEU A 268 10.18 2.18 -8.49
C LEU A 268 9.48 3.35 -9.20
N ILE A 269 9.18 4.43 -8.49
CA ILE A 269 8.46 5.59 -9.04
C ILE A 269 9.46 6.69 -9.40
N THR A 270 10.45 6.95 -8.55
CA THR A 270 11.56 7.85 -8.87
C THR A 270 12.46 7.31 -9.98
N GLN A 271 12.40 5.99 -10.23
CA GLN A 271 13.23 5.29 -11.22
C GLN A 271 14.71 5.61 -11.03
N SER A 272 15.16 5.63 -9.79
CA SER A 272 16.54 5.99 -9.44
C SER A 272 17.14 4.98 -8.47
N ASN A 273 18.38 4.57 -8.75
CA ASN A 273 19.15 3.71 -7.85
C ASN A 273 19.97 4.52 -6.82
N LYS A 274 19.91 5.86 -6.83
CA LYS A 274 20.63 6.72 -5.90
C LYS A 274 20.20 6.42 -4.46
N ALA A 275 21.14 5.89 -3.67
CA ALA A 275 20.89 5.45 -2.31
C ALA A 275 19.73 4.44 -2.13
N ARG A 276 19.28 3.74 -3.19
CA ARG A 276 18.13 2.81 -3.13
C ARG A 276 18.29 1.75 -2.05
N TRP A 277 19.49 1.18 -1.91
CA TRP A 277 19.77 0.09 -0.97
C TRP A 277 20.13 0.56 0.44
N GLN A 278 20.27 1.88 0.63
CA GLN A 278 20.61 2.45 1.92
C GLN A 278 19.40 2.33 2.86
N PRO A 279 19.56 1.77 4.07
CA PRO A 279 18.48 1.69 5.05
C PRO A 279 18.13 3.09 5.57
N ALA A 280 16.95 3.22 6.18
CA ALA A 280 16.58 4.44 6.88
C ALA A 280 17.40 4.57 8.17
N ASP A 281 17.89 5.78 8.46
CA ASP A 281 18.70 6.09 9.64
C ASP A 281 18.27 7.40 10.31
N ALA A 282 17.04 7.83 10.07
CA ALA A 282 16.57 9.12 10.56
C ALA A 282 16.39 9.10 12.08
N VAL A 283 16.92 10.12 12.74
CA VAL A 283 16.82 10.34 14.18
C VAL A 283 15.88 11.51 14.44
N PHE A 284 14.93 11.32 15.36
CA PHE A 284 14.06 12.38 15.86
C PHE A 284 14.75 13.12 17.01
N GLU A 285 15.21 14.33 16.75
CA GLU A 285 15.87 15.24 17.68
C GLU A 285 14.87 16.25 18.26
N THR A 286 15.03 16.63 19.53
CA THR A 286 14.24 17.73 20.15
C THR A 286 12.72 17.57 20.04
N LEU A 287 12.22 16.33 19.98
CA LEU A 287 10.78 16.04 19.86
C LEU A 287 10.04 16.49 21.12
N THR A 288 9.05 17.35 20.95
CA THR A 288 8.17 17.84 22.03
C THR A 288 6.71 17.81 21.60
N ALA A 289 5.83 17.75 22.60
CA ALA A 289 4.39 17.75 22.44
C ALA A 289 3.77 18.96 23.15
N SER A 290 2.77 19.55 22.54
CA SER A 290 1.85 20.50 23.17
C SER A 290 0.42 20.14 22.83
N ALA A 291 -0.53 20.57 23.66
CA ALA A 291 -1.95 20.31 23.43
C ALA A 291 -2.76 21.60 23.61
N GLU A 292 -3.62 21.90 22.65
CA GLU A 292 -4.57 23.01 22.70
C GLU A 292 -5.87 22.59 22.03
N LYS A 293 -7.02 22.82 22.71
CA LYS A 293 -8.37 22.64 22.15
C LYS A 293 -8.57 21.29 21.43
N GLY A 294 -8.19 20.18 22.08
CA GLY A 294 -8.34 18.83 21.52
C GLY A 294 -7.36 18.46 20.40
N THR A 295 -6.41 19.35 20.06
CA THR A 295 -5.34 19.08 19.10
C THR A 295 -4.04 18.80 19.85
N LEU A 296 -3.39 17.68 19.52
CA LEU A 296 -2.02 17.37 19.93
C LEU A 296 -1.07 17.85 18.83
N ARG A 297 -0.17 18.77 19.15
CA ARG A 297 0.89 19.22 18.24
C ARG A 297 2.20 18.57 18.63
N LEU A 298 2.88 17.95 17.66
CA LEU A 298 4.24 17.45 17.80
C LEU A 298 5.18 18.33 16.99
N THR A 299 6.22 18.86 17.64
CA THR A 299 7.29 19.61 16.99
C THR A 299 8.62 18.94 17.28
N GLY A 300 9.57 19.11 16.36
CA GLY A 300 10.91 18.62 16.57
C GLY A 300 11.77 18.84 15.34
N ARG A 301 12.90 18.14 15.32
CA ARG A 301 13.85 18.12 14.21
C ARG A 301 14.15 16.67 13.84
N VAL A 302 14.47 16.43 12.59
CA VAL A 302 14.98 15.15 12.10
C VAL A 302 16.32 15.34 11.41
N SER A 303 17.22 14.39 11.61
CA SER A 303 18.49 14.28 10.90
C SER A 303 18.65 12.86 10.34
N ALA A 304 19.26 12.73 9.17
CA ALA A 304 19.46 11.47 8.46
C ALA A 304 20.59 11.64 7.44
N SER A 305 21.23 10.55 7.02
CA SER A 305 22.25 10.60 5.96
C SER A 305 21.64 10.79 4.57
N VAL A 306 20.41 10.31 4.36
CA VAL A 306 19.59 10.64 3.20
C VAL A 306 18.58 11.73 3.60
N PRO A 307 18.42 12.83 2.84
CA PRO A 307 17.56 13.93 3.24
C PRO A 307 16.11 13.51 3.56
N PRO A 308 15.54 13.95 4.70
CA PRO A 308 14.12 13.80 4.98
C PRO A 308 13.26 14.59 3.98
N CYS A 309 12.07 14.07 3.64
CA CYS A 309 11.13 14.75 2.76
C CYS A 309 9.76 15.03 3.40
N ALA A 310 9.30 14.22 4.34
CA ALA A 310 8.04 14.42 5.05
C ALA A 310 8.01 13.70 6.41
N ILE A 311 7.15 14.20 7.30
CA ILE A 311 6.74 13.48 8.51
C ILE A 311 5.31 12.97 8.34
N ILE A 312 5.07 11.73 8.76
CA ILE A 312 3.74 11.12 8.81
C ILE A 312 3.49 10.63 10.24
N ALA A 313 2.53 11.24 10.92
CA ALA A 313 1.99 10.78 12.19
C ALA A 313 0.76 9.90 11.93
N SER A 314 0.83 8.61 12.25
CA SER A 314 -0.32 7.70 12.22
C SER A 314 -0.83 7.45 13.63
N VAL A 315 -2.13 7.57 13.86
CA VAL A 315 -2.75 7.32 15.18
C VAL A 315 -3.98 6.42 15.08
N TRP A 316 -4.12 5.51 16.04
CA TRP A 316 -5.30 4.66 16.19
C TRP A 316 -5.51 4.30 17.66
N PRO A 317 -6.75 4.04 18.10
CA PRO A 317 -7.01 3.65 19.49
C PRO A 317 -6.26 2.38 19.89
N ILE A 318 -5.77 2.32 21.13
CA ILE A 318 -5.11 1.11 21.67
C ILE A 318 -6.05 -0.09 21.68
N THR A 319 -7.36 0.16 21.83
CA THR A 319 -8.39 -0.88 21.84
C THR A 319 -8.74 -1.42 20.46
N ALA A 320 -8.24 -0.82 19.38
CA ALA A 320 -8.50 -1.30 18.03
C ALA A 320 -7.78 -2.63 17.78
N SER A 321 -8.46 -3.59 17.14
CA SER A 321 -7.89 -4.90 16.84
C SER A 321 -6.82 -4.85 15.73
N THR A 322 -6.85 -3.82 14.88
CA THR A 322 -5.89 -3.59 13.79
C THR A 322 -5.64 -2.10 13.60
N ASP A 323 -4.62 -1.75 12.81
CA ASP A 323 -4.30 -0.38 12.41
C ASP A 323 -4.93 0.04 11.06
N HIS A 324 -5.89 -0.72 10.52
CA HIS A 324 -6.61 -0.35 9.28
C HIS A 324 -7.35 0.99 9.40
N GLY A 325 -7.75 1.35 10.62
CA GLY A 325 -8.39 2.63 10.94
C GLY A 325 -7.43 3.75 11.30
N ALA A 326 -6.11 3.58 11.10
CA ALA A 326 -5.13 4.56 11.53
C ALA A 326 -5.24 5.87 10.75
N MET A 327 -5.67 6.93 11.44
CA MET A 327 -5.71 8.27 10.86
C MET A 327 -4.29 8.78 10.64
N THR A 328 -4.05 9.46 9.52
CA THR A 328 -2.73 10.01 9.18
C THR A 328 -2.71 11.53 9.10
N PHE A 329 -1.66 12.11 9.65
CA PHE A 329 -1.36 13.54 9.63
C PHE A 329 0.04 13.72 9.04
N CYS A 330 0.15 14.48 7.96
CA CYS A 330 1.42 14.68 7.26
C CYS A 330 1.92 16.11 7.47
N ALA A 331 3.23 16.30 7.57
CA ALA A 331 3.86 17.59 7.73
C ALA A 331 5.11 17.74 6.86
N VAL A 332 5.37 18.99 6.46
CA VAL A 332 6.59 19.40 5.78
C VAL A 332 7.78 19.24 6.73
N VAL A 333 8.93 18.83 6.17
CA VAL A 333 10.23 18.99 6.80
C VAL A 333 10.96 20.14 6.11
N ASP A 334 11.41 21.13 6.88
CA ASP A 334 12.17 22.27 6.36
C ASP A 334 13.65 21.93 6.12
N ASP A 335 14.43 22.87 5.57
CA ASP A 335 15.83 22.63 5.20
C ASP A 335 16.75 22.40 6.40
N ASP A 336 16.32 22.82 7.59
CA ASP A 336 17.00 22.55 8.85
C ASP A 336 16.56 21.21 9.47
N GLY A 337 15.62 20.50 8.86
CA GLY A 337 15.04 19.26 9.38
C GLY A 337 13.91 19.47 10.38
N LYS A 338 13.43 20.70 10.60
CA LYS A 338 12.36 20.97 11.56
C LYS A 338 10.99 20.59 10.98
N PHE A 339 10.09 20.18 11.86
CA PHE A 339 8.71 19.86 11.51
C PHE A 339 7.74 20.26 12.64
N SER A 340 6.47 20.42 12.25
CA SER A 340 5.33 20.56 13.15
C SER A 340 4.15 19.80 12.56
N VAL A 341 3.58 18.86 13.30
CA VAL A 341 2.41 18.09 12.87
C VAL A 341 1.31 18.17 13.92
N ASP A 342 0.09 18.47 13.46
CA ASP A 342 -1.10 18.59 14.29
C ASP A 342 -1.97 17.36 14.12
N LEU A 343 -2.32 16.75 15.25
CA LEU A 343 -3.18 15.58 15.35
C LEU A 343 -4.47 16.00 16.05
N ASN A 344 -5.60 15.78 15.37
CA ASN A 344 -6.93 16.14 15.85
C ASN A 344 -7.89 14.95 15.72
N HIS A 345 -9.17 15.15 16.03
CA HIS A 345 -10.20 14.09 16.02
C HIS A 345 -9.87 12.92 16.99
N LEU A 346 -9.20 13.23 18.10
CA LEU A 346 -8.71 12.27 19.10
C LEU A 346 -9.82 11.87 20.10
N ASN A 347 -10.80 11.11 19.61
CA ASN A 347 -12.02 10.70 20.31
C ASN A 347 -11.94 9.43 21.20
N ALA A 348 -10.74 9.00 21.57
CA ALA A 348 -10.50 7.80 22.40
C ALA A 348 -9.59 8.16 23.59
N PRO A 349 -9.65 7.40 24.71
CA PRO A 349 -8.84 7.69 25.89
C PRO A 349 -7.36 7.38 25.68
N ASP A 350 -7.03 6.35 24.90
CA ASP A 350 -5.66 5.84 24.74
C ASP A 350 -5.35 5.58 23.26
N TRP A 351 -4.22 6.12 22.79
CA TRP A 351 -3.83 6.11 21.39
C TRP A 351 -2.45 5.51 21.19
N ASN A 352 -2.33 4.67 20.16
CA ASN A 352 -1.07 4.38 19.51
C ASN A 352 -0.69 5.57 18.63
N LEU A 353 0.61 5.90 18.61
CA LEU A 353 1.19 6.90 17.73
C LEU A 353 2.41 6.30 17.05
N LYS A 354 2.43 6.32 15.72
CA LYS A 354 3.60 5.98 14.90
C LYS A 354 4.04 7.22 14.15
N LEU A 355 5.15 7.81 14.57
CA LEU A 355 5.76 8.94 13.90
C LEU A 355 6.79 8.42 12.89
N SER A 356 6.60 8.73 11.62
CA SER A 356 7.43 8.21 10.54
C SER A 356 8.13 9.36 9.83
N CYS A 357 9.44 9.25 9.65
CA CYS A 357 10.25 10.17 8.87
C CYS A 357 10.56 9.50 7.55
N MET A 358 10.00 10.07 6.48
CA MET A 358 10.24 9.64 5.12
C MET A 358 11.49 10.31 4.56
N LEU A 359 12.32 9.55 3.87
CA LEU A 359 13.52 10.03 3.20
C LEU A 359 13.31 10.07 1.69
N VAL A 360 14.07 10.92 1.00
CA VAL A 360 13.94 11.14 -0.45
C VAL A 360 14.21 9.89 -1.30
N ASN A 361 14.92 8.88 -0.78
CA ASN A 361 15.15 7.59 -1.45
C ASN A 361 14.02 6.55 -1.19
N GLY A 362 12.93 6.96 -0.55
CA GLY A 362 11.80 6.10 -0.18
C GLY A 362 11.96 5.35 1.15
N ALA A 363 13.14 5.40 1.78
CA ALA A 363 13.36 4.78 3.08
C ALA A 363 12.55 5.51 4.18
N GLU A 364 12.15 4.78 5.23
CA GLU A 364 11.33 5.33 6.31
C GLU A 364 11.81 4.86 7.68
N SER A 365 12.10 5.81 8.58
CA SER A 365 12.37 5.53 10.00
C SER A 365 11.09 5.75 10.81
N ARG A 366 10.78 4.86 11.75
CA ARG A 366 9.51 4.86 12.49
C ARG A 366 9.76 4.85 14.00
N LYS A 367 9.20 5.82 14.73
CA LYS A 367 9.17 5.88 16.19
C LYS A 367 7.75 5.57 16.68
N LYS A 368 7.61 4.51 17.49
CA LYS A 368 6.33 4.13 18.12
C LYS A 368 6.24 4.75 19.51
N LEU A 369 5.09 5.32 19.81
CA LEU A 369 4.75 6.01 21.04
C LEU A 369 3.30 5.70 21.40
N THR A 370 2.91 6.07 22.61
CA THR A 370 1.51 6.06 23.05
C THR A 370 1.21 7.36 23.77
N PHE A 371 -0.02 7.84 23.69
CA PHE A 371 -0.47 8.98 24.48
C PHE A 371 -1.92 8.80 24.92
N THR A 372 -2.32 9.58 25.91
CA THR A 372 -3.66 9.49 26.51
C THR A 372 -4.39 10.82 26.34
N CYS A 373 -5.71 10.77 26.17
CA CYS A 373 -6.60 11.91 26.23
C CYS A 373 -7.45 11.85 27.50
N ASN A 374 -7.92 13.00 27.99
CA ASN A 374 -8.94 13.02 29.04
C ASN A 374 -10.34 12.72 28.47
N GLU A 375 -11.36 12.69 29.34
CA GLU A 375 -12.76 12.40 28.95
C GLU A 375 -13.35 13.40 27.95
N LYS A 376 -12.75 14.60 27.81
CA LYS A 376 -13.14 15.61 26.83
C LYS A 376 -12.37 15.49 25.50
N GLY A 377 -11.52 14.48 25.35
CA GLY A 377 -10.65 14.30 24.18
C GLY A 377 -9.42 15.22 24.18
N GLU A 378 -9.07 15.85 25.31
CA GLU A 378 -7.90 16.72 25.40
C GLU A 378 -6.62 15.89 25.61
N PRO A 379 -5.61 15.99 24.73
CA PRO A 379 -4.39 15.17 24.83
C PRO A 379 -3.51 15.56 26.02
N ASN A 380 -2.96 14.57 26.72
CA ASN A 380 -2.01 14.79 27.81
C ASN A 380 -0.58 14.95 27.28
N ALA A 381 -0.26 16.15 26.77
CA ALA A 381 1.07 16.47 26.23
C ALA A 381 2.19 16.38 27.28
N ALA A 382 1.91 16.71 28.55
CA ALA A 382 2.91 16.62 29.63
C ALA A 382 3.38 15.17 29.85
N LYS A 383 2.44 14.22 29.90
CA LYS A 383 2.75 12.78 30.01
C LYS A 383 3.52 12.29 28.78
N LEU A 384 3.13 12.72 27.58
CA LEU A 384 3.86 12.37 26.36
C LEU A 384 5.30 12.91 26.40
N ASN A 385 5.51 14.17 26.77
CA ASN A 385 6.85 14.77 26.91
C ASN A 385 7.73 13.99 27.89
N ALA A 386 7.20 13.58 29.05
CA ALA A 386 7.95 12.77 30.00
C ALA A 386 8.42 11.44 29.39
N SER A 387 7.60 10.81 28.53
CA SER A 387 7.97 9.56 27.84
C SER A 387 9.00 9.76 26.72
N LEU A 388 9.10 10.96 26.16
CA LEU A 388 10.06 11.30 25.11
C LEU A 388 11.47 11.45 25.65
N THR A 389 11.63 12.00 26.86
CA THR A 389 12.92 12.22 27.54
C THR A 389 13.53 10.92 28.08
N VAL A 390 12.72 9.90 28.39
CA VAL A 390 13.20 8.61 28.89
C VAL A 390 13.76 7.73 27.75
N ASN A 391 13.37 7.99 26.51
CA ASN A 391 13.71 7.21 25.32
C ASN A 391 14.60 8.00 24.32
N SER A 392 15.33 9.00 24.81
CA SER A 392 16.24 9.85 24.03
C SER A 392 17.68 9.66 24.42
#